data_AF-A0A7H9BSF6-F1
#
_entry.id   AF-A0A7H9BSF6-F1
#
_cell.length_a   1.000
_cell.length_b   1.000
_cell.length_c   1.000
_cell.angle_alpha   90.00
_cell.angle_beta   90.00
_cell.angle_gamma   90.00
#
_symmetry.space_group_name_H-M   'P 1'
#
loop_
_entity.id
_entity.type
_entity.pdbx_description
1 polymer ?
#
loop_
_entity_poly.entity_id
_entity_poly.type
_entity_poly.pdbx_seq_one_letter_code
_entity_poly.pdbx_strand_id
1 'polypeptide(L)'
;MRKLMLALSLGLAACGAEPDAAAQIPGEYTLIAVEGVEVSGTPTLRIAEDGAVSGQGPCNLFTGRNNATLPALDLGALATTRRACLQEGGEHAFFQALGAVREARREGEELVMTGPDVTIRWRAAAQ
;
A
#
# COMPACT_ATOMS: atom_id res chain seq x y z
N MET A 1 13.79 -32.53 -55.34
CA MET A 1 14.62 -31.99 -54.24
C MET A 1 13.81 -30.95 -53.50
N ARG A 2 13.67 -31.18 -52.20
CA ARG A 2 12.75 -30.56 -51.25
C ARG A 2 13.37 -29.26 -50.75
N LYS A 3 12.86 -28.10 -51.17
CA LYS A 3 13.18 -26.83 -50.51
C LYS A 3 12.11 -26.58 -49.46
N LEU A 4 12.51 -26.76 -48.20
CA LEU A 4 11.74 -26.48 -46.99
C LEU A 4 11.13 -25.06 -47.05
N MET A 5 9.83 -24.96 -46.81
CA MET A 5 9.24 -23.80 -46.12
C MET A 5 9.40 -24.01 -44.60
N LEU A 6 9.72 -22.95 -43.87
CA LEU A 6 9.21 -22.56 -42.53
C LEU A 6 10.09 -21.40 -42.03
N ALA A 7 9.61 -20.16 -42.06
CA ALA A 7 8.75 -19.50 -41.06
C ALA A 7 9.60 -18.64 -40.11
N LEU A 8 9.82 -17.40 -40.54
CA LEU A 8 10.29 -16.31 -39.70
C LEU A 8 9.06 -15.58 -39.17
N SER A 9 8.73 -15.77 -37.90
CA SER A 9 7.76 -14.94 -37.19
C SER A 9 8.18 -14.83 -35.73
N LEU A 10 9.12 -13.92 -35.48
CA LEU A 10 9.40 -13.39 -34.15
C LEU A 10 8.40 -12.25 -33.94
N GLY A 11 7.43 -12.45 -33.03
CA GLY A 11 6.36 -11.50 -32.82
C GLY A 11 5.63 -11.72 -31.50
N LEU A 12 6.36 -11.71 -30.39
CA LEU A 12 5.75 -11.44 -29.08
C LEU A 12 5.72 -9.93 -28.87
N ALA A 13 4.75 -9.25 -29.48
CA ALA A 13 4.27 -7.97 -28.98
C ALA A 13 3.22 -8.24 -27.91
N ALA A 14 3.66 -8.76 -26.75
CA ALA A 14 2.83 -8.81 -25.55
C ALA A 14 2.84 -7.42 -24.90
N CYS A 15 2.22 -6.44 -25.57
CA CYS A 15 1.79 -5.22 -24.89
C CYS A 15 0.50 -5.59 -24.16
N GLY A 16 0.63 -6.35 -23.08
CA GLY A 16 -0.47 -6.49 -22.13
C GLY A 16 -0.67 -5.10 -21.54
N ALA A 17 -1.89 -4.57 -21.64
CA ALA A 17 -2.29 -3.43 -20.82
C ALA A 17 -2.06 -3.85 -19.37
N GLU A 18 -1.00 -3.34 -18.77
CA GLU A 18 -0.75 -3.51 -17.35
C GLU A 18 -2.04 -3.03 -16.66
N PRO A 19 -2.71 -3.88 -15.86
CA PRO A 19 -3.87 -3.41 -15.10
C PRO A 19 -3.43 -2.13 -14.39
N ASP A 20 -4.21 -1.07 -14.55
CA ASP A 20 -3.82 0.26 -14.08
C ASP A 20 -3.26 0.13 -12.66
N ALA A 21 -1.96 0.41 -12.51
CA ALA A 21 -1.24 0.08 -11.27
C ALA A 21 -1.88 0.79 -10.06
N ALA A 22 -2.53 1.93 -10.31
CA ALA A 22 -3.30 2.65 -9.32
C ALA A 22 -4.65 1.98 -8.99
N ALA A 23 -5.34 1.42 -9.98
CA ALA A 23 -6.59 0.67 -9.79
C ALA A 23 -6.45 -0.58 -8.90
N GLN A 24 -5.23 -1.09 -8.69
CA GLN A 24 -4.95 -2.24 -7.83
C GLN A 24 -4.66 -1.85 -6.36
N ILE A 25 -4.54 -0.56 -6.05
CA ILE A 25 -4.19 -0.05 -4.71
C ILE A 25 -5.39 0.00 -3.74
N PRO A 26 -6.62 0.32 -4.15
CA PRO A 26 -7.77 0.20 -3.25
C PRO A 26 -7.90 -1.23 -2.69
N GLY A 27 -8.23 -1.34 -1.42
CA GLY A 27 -8.31 -2.63 -0.73
C GLY A 27 -8.16 -2.54 0.78
N GLU A 28 -8.12 -3.71 1.40
CA GLU A 28 -7.90 -3.88 2.84
C GLU A 28 -6.57 -4.61 3.07
N TYR A 29 -5.85 -4.16 4.09
CA TYR A 29 -4.46 -4.50 4.29
C TYR A 29 -4.14 -4.69 5.78
N THR A 30 -3.20 -5.57 6.05
CA THR A 30 -2.62 -5.81 7.37
C THR A 30 -1.14 -5.50 7.35
N LEU A 31 -0.63 -4.82 8.38
CA LEU A 31 0.78 -4.42 8.43
C LEU A 31 1.71 -5.64 8.43
N ILE A 32 2.73 -5.60 7.58
CA ILE A 32 3.88 -6.51 7.64
C ILE A 32 4.99 -5.85 8.46
N ALA A 33 5.41 -4.64 8.06
CA ALA A 33 6.47 -3.91 8.72
C ALA A 33 6.44 -2.41 8.37
N VAL A 34 6.97 -1.61 9.30
CA VAL A 34 7.49 -0.27 9.02
C VAL A 34 9.02 -0.37 9.16
N GLU A 35 9.77 -0.10 8.10
CA GLU A 35 11.23 -0.22 8.12
C GLU A 35 11.82 0.65 9.25
N GLY A 36 12.64 0.04 10.12
CA GLY A 36 13.30 0.73 11.23
C GLY A 36 12.41 1.11 12.42
N VAL A 37 11.15 0.70 12.46
CA VAL A 37 10.22 1.02 13.55
C VAL A 37 9.62 -0.26 14.15
N GLU A 38 9.74 -0.42 15.46
CA GLU A 38 9.00 -1.46 16.18
C GLU A 38 7.54 -1.06 16.35
N VAL A 39 6.64 -1.85 15.76
CA VAL A 39 5.20 -1.64 15.79
C VAL A 39 4.55 -2.85 16.45
N SER A 40 3.77 -2.61 17.50
CA SER A 40 3.04 -3.65 18.23
C SER A 40 1.67 -3.94 17.62
N GLY A 41 1.17 -5.13 17.90
CA GLY A 41 -0.15 -5.58 17.44
C GLY A 41 -0.21 -5.86 15.94
N THR A 42 -1.40 -5.72 15.38
CA THR A 42 -1.68 -6.02 13.97
C THR A 42 -2.39 -4.83 13.33
N PRO A 43 -1.70 -3.71 13.07
CA PRO A 43 -2.33 -2.55 12.44
C PRO A 43 -2.94 -2.91 11.09
N THR A 44 -4.04 -2.23 10.76
CA THR A 44 -4.76 -2.42 9.50
C THR A 44 -4.88 -1.10 8.75
N LEU A 45 -5.03 -1.22 7.44
CA LEU A 45 -5.23 -0.11 6.51
C LEU A 45 -6.29 -0.49 5.49
N ARG A 46 -7.23 0.40 5.24
CA ARG A 46 -8.17 0.34 4.13
C ARG A 46 -8.00 1.60 3.29
N ILE A 47 -7.87 1.41 1.99
CA ILE A 47 -7.91 2.48 0.98
C ILE A 47 -9.15 2.21 0.13
N ALA A 48 -10.14 3.10 0.18
CA ALA A 48 -11.33 3.01 -0.65
C ALA A 48 -11.08 3.59 -2.05
N GLU A 49 -11.93 3.21 -3.01
CA GLU A 49 -11.84 3.67 -4.41
C GLU A 49 -11.98 5.20 -4.55
N ASP A 50 -12.69 5.84 -3.62
CA ASP A 50 -12.87 7.29 -3.57
C ASP A 50 -11.73 8.05 -2.85
N GLY A 51 -10.66 7.33 -2.48
CA GLY A 51 -9.51 7.86 -1.77
C GLY A 51 -9.70 8.01 -0.26
N ALA A 52 -10.83 7.59 0.31
CA ALA A 52 -10.98 7.53 1.77
C ALA A 52 -10.01 6.48 2.36
N VAL A 53 -9.38 6.83 3.48
CA VAL A 53 -8.42 5.97 4.18
C VAL A 53 -8.87 5.77 5.62
N SER A 54 -8.79 4.54 6.11
CA SER A 54 -9.16 4.21 7.50
C SER A 54 -8.41 2.99 8.00
N GLY A 55 -8.33 2.79 9.30
CA GLY A 55 -7.77 1.57 9.87
C GLY A 55 -7.61 1.59 11.37
N GLN A 56 -6.87 0.62 11.86
CA GLN A 56 -6.48 0.46 13.26
C GLN A 56 -4.96 0.60 13.33
N GLY A 57 -4.45 1.56 14.11
CA GLY A 57 -3.03 1.60 14.50
C GLY A 57 -2.74 0.59 15.61
N PRO A 58 -1.55 0.62 16.23
CA PRO A 58 -1.25 -0.20 17.41
C PRO A 58 -2.30 -0.11 18.53
N CYS A 59 -2.95 1.05 18.70
CA CYS A 59 -3.94 1.29 19.75
C CYS A 59 -5.18 2.03 19.26
N ASN A 60 -5.03 3.12 18.49
CA ASN A 60 -6.15 3.96 18.06
C ASN A 60 -6.64 3.65 16.65
N LEU A 61 -7.94 3.84 16.46
CA LEU A 61 -8.53 3.88 15.14
C LEU A 61 -8.13 5.20 14.46
N PHE A 62 -7.98 5.16 13.14
CA PHE A 62 -7.70 6.34 12.34
C PHE A 62 -8.57 6.43 11.10
N THR A 63 -8.83 7.65 10.65
CA THR A 63 -9.51 7.96 9.39
C THR A 63 -8.87 9.18 8.73
N GLY A 64 -9.00 9.26 7.41
CA GLY A 64 -8.48 10.35 6.59
C GLY A 64 -8.84 10.19 5.13
N ARG A 65 -8.13 10.92 4.28
CA ARG A 65 -8.30 10.86 2.82
C ARG A 65 -6.94 11.05 2.16
N ASN A 66 -6.71 10.31 1.08
CA ASN A 66 -5.64 10.62 0.16
C ASN A 66 -6.03 11.85 -0.69
N ASN A 67 -5.27 12.93 -0.58
CA ASN A 67 -5.49 14.18 -1.32
C ASN A 67 -4.77 14.20 -2.68
N ALA A 68 -4.00 13.16 -2.99
CA ALA A 68 -3.36 12.95 -4.28
C ALA A 68 -4.10 11.90 -5.12
N THR A 69 -3.81 11.87 -6.42
CA THR A 69 -4.28 10.81 -7.30
C THR A 69 -3.34 9.61 -7.20
N LEU A 70 -3.89 8.43 -6.90
CA LEU A 70 -3.14 7.18 -6.88
C LEU A 70 -2.35 7.00 -8.20
N PRO A 71 -1.10 6.49 -8.16
CA PRO A 71 -0.44 5.87 -7.02
C PRO A 71 0.19 6.86 -6.02
N ALA A 72 0.14 8.16 -6.30
CA ALA A 72 0.66 9.16 -5.37
C ALA A 72 -0.22 9.26 -4.11
N LEU A 73 0.44 9.56 -2.99
CA LEU A 73 -0.16 9.66 -1.67
C LEU A 73 0.11 11.04 -1.06
N ASP A 74 -0.95 11.63 -0.51
CA ASP A 74 -0.90 12.76 0.41
C ASP A 74 -2.00 12.57 1.45
N LEU A 75 -1.70 11.82 2.52
CA LEU A 75 -2.69 11.47 3.54
C LEU A 75 -3.01 12.63 4.49
N GLY A 76 -2.22 13.71 4.46
CA GLY A 76 -2.36 14.86 5.35
C GLY A 76 -2.43 14.47 6.84
N ALA A 77 -3.22 15.22 7.60
CA ALA A 77 -3.48 14.91 9.00
C ALA A 77 -4.60 13.86 9.12
N LEU A 78 -4.30 12.74 9.76
CA LEU A 78 -5.29 11.69 10.07
C LEU A 78 -6.03 12.05 11.36
N ALA A 79 -7.35 11.84 11.36
CA ALA A 79 -8.14 11.88 12.58
C ALA A 79 -7.95 10.56 13.35
N THR A 80 -7.73 10.63 14.66
CA THR A 80 -7.51 9.46 15.51
C THR A 80 -8.41 9.46 16.74
N THR A 81 -8.76 8.27 17.22
CA THR A 81 -9.36 8.13 18.56
C THR A 81 -8.32 8.40 19.65
N ARG A 82 -8.77 8.55 20.90
CA ARG A 82 -7.88 8.71 22.07
C ARG A 82 -8.20 7.68 23.15
N ARG A 83 -7.84 6.43 22.90
CA ARG A 83 -8.00 5.32 23.85
C ARG A 83 -6.80 5.27 24.79
N ALA A 84 -7.02 4.85 26.03
CA ALA A 84 -5.93 4.52 26.93
C ALA A 84 -5.27 3.22 26.45
N CYS A 85 -4.00 3.29 26.05
CA CYS A 85 -3.26 2.16 25.52
C CYS A 85 -2.63 1.38 26.68
N LEU A 86 -2.85 0.06 26.72
CA LEU A 86 -2.22 -0.82 27.72
C LEU A 86 -0.80 -1.21 27.31
N GLN A 87 -0.50 -1.18 26.01
CA GLN A 87 0.85 -1.33 25.49
C GLN A 87 1.40 0.02 25.08
N GLU A 88 2.60 0.29 25.58
CA GLU A 88 3.42 1.44 25.22
C GLU A 88 4.26 1.09 23.98
N GLY A 89 4.41 2.05 23.06
CA GLY A 89 5.32 1.94 21.92
C GLY A 89 4.63 1.81 20.56
N GLY A 90 5.31 2.29 19.51
CA GLY A 90 4.89 2.14 18.12
C GLY A 90 3.82 3.12 17.62
N GLU A 91 2.82 3.50 18.43
CA GLU A 91 1.66 4.30 17.97
C GLU A 91 2.06 5.62 17.28
N HIS A 92 2.86 6.44 17.96
CA HIS A 92 3.27 7.73 17.42
C HIS A 92 4.17 7.57 16.18
N ALA A 93 5.14 6.66 16.24
CA ALA A 93 6.05 6.38 15.14
C ALA A 93 5.31 5.81 13.92
N PHE A 94 4.31 4.96 14.14
CA PHE A 94 3.41 4.44 13.11
C PHE A 94 2.65 5.56 12.40
N PHE A 95 2.05 6.49 13.14
CA PHE A 95 1.35 7.61 12.51
C PHE A 95 2.29 8.61 11.83
N GLN A 96 3.49 8.83 12.36
CA GLN A 96 4.52 9.60 11.65
C GLN A 96 4.89 8.93 10.33
N ALA A 97 5.14 7.62 10.34
CA ALA A 97 5.46 6.83 9.15
C ALA A 97 4.33 6.92 8.11
N LEU A 98 3.07 6.69 8.52
CA LEU A 98 1.90 6.85 7.65
C LEU A 98 1.78 8.25 7.06
N GLY A 99 2.08 9.31 7.82
CA GLY A 99 2.05 10.68 7.31
C GLY A 99 3.20 11.04 6.35
N ALA A 100 4.28 10.24 6.32
CA ALA A 100 5.47 10.51 5.54
C ALA A 100 5.48 9.84 4.15
N VAL A 101 4.61 8.86 3.91
CA VAL A 101 4.46 8.17 2.62
C VAL A 101 4.01 9.14 1.50
N ARG A 102 4.42 8.84 0.27
CA ARG A 102 4.19 9.65 -0.95
C ARG A 102 3.81 8.84 -2.19
N GLU A 103 4.09 7.55 -2.20
CA GLU A 103 3.73 6.64 -3.29
C GLU A 103 3.25 5.32 -2.70
N ALA A 104 2.29 4.68 -3.36
CA ALA A 104 1.88 3.30 -3.08
C ALA A 104 2.05 2.45 -4.34
N ARG A 105 2.51 1.22 -4.16
CA ARG A 105 2.70 0.26 -5.24
C ARG A 105 2.28 -1.13 -4.79
N ARG A 106 1.56 -1.84 -5.66
CA ARG A 106 1.29 -3.26 -5.48
C ARG A 106 2.46 -4.10 -5.97
N GLU A 107 2.94 -4.98 -5.11
CA GLU A 107 3.97 -5.98 -5.40
C GLU A 107 3.40 -7.37 -5.06
N GLY A 108 2.66 -7.95 -6.00
CA GLY A 108 1.93 -9.20 -5.77
C GLY A 108 0.87 -9.06 -4.67
N GLU A 109 1.05 -9.80 -3.58
CA GLU A 109 0.16 -9.78 -2.41
C GLU A 109 0.51 -8.64 -1.42
N GLU A 110 1.57 -7.88 -1.68
CA GLU A 110 1.97 -6.74 -0.86
C GLU A 110 1.51 -5.40 -1.44
N LEU A 111 1.22 -4.47 -0.55
CA LEU A 111 1.24 -3.04 -0.84
C LEU A 111 2.48 -2.46 -0.18
N VAL A 112 3.32 -1.81 -0.98
CA VAL A 112 4.50 -1.09 -0.52
C VAL A 112 4.20 0.41 -0.62
N MET A 113 4.31 1.11 0.49
CA MET A 113 4.16 2.56 0.55
C MET A 113 5.51 3.18 0.88
N THR A 114 5.97 4.13 0.07
CA THR A 114 7.29 4.75 0.22
C THR A 114 7.18 6.26 0.36
N GLY A 115 8.11 6.85 1.11
CA GLY A 115 8.31 8.30 1.24
C GLY A 115 9.81 8.62 1.35
N PRO A 116 10.19 9.87 1.65
CA PRO A 116 11.60 10.29 1.70
C PRO A 116 12.50 9.40 2.58
N ASP A 117 12.01 9.01 3.75
CA ASP A 117 12.77 8.22 4.74
C ASP A 117 11.91 7.10 5.37
N VAL A 118 10.87 6.65 4.65
CA VAL A 118 9.95 5.63 5.16
C VAL A 118 9.61 4.61 4.08
N THR A 119 9.57 3.35 4.47
CA THR A 119 8.92 2.28 3.71
C THR A 119 8.00 1.52 4.64
N ILE A 120 6.76 1.32 4.21
CA ILE A 120 5.77 0.51 4.91
C ILE A 120 5.33 -0.60 3.99
N ARG A 121 5.39 -1.84 4.47
CA ARG A 121 4.90 -3.02 3.76
C ARG A 121 3.63 -3.51 4.42
N TRP A 122 2.64 -3.78 3.59
CA TRP A 122 1.36 -4.34 4.00
C TRP A 122 1.05 -5.59 3.20
N ARG A 123 0.32 -6.51 3.81
CA ARG A 123 -0.25 -7.68 3.15
C ARG A 123 -1.69 -7.37 2.79
N ALA A 124 -2.09 -7.61 1.54
CA ALA A 124 -3.50 -7.58 1.16
C ALA A 124 -4.28 -8.63 1.96
N ALA A 125 -5.45 -8.25 2.49
CA ALA A 125 -6.36 -9.22 3.07
C ALA A 125 -6.80 -10.20 1.98
N ALA A 126 -6.83 -11.50 2.29
CA ALA A 126 -7.44 -12.49 1.40
C ALA A 126 -8.93 -12.16 1.27
N GLN A 127 -9.39 -11.98 0.03
CA GLN A 127 -10.81 -11.80 -0.30
C GLN A 127 -11.57 -13.10 -0.11
#